data_AF-A0A7Y3CZY1-F1
#
_entry.id   AF-A0A7Y3CZY1-F1
#
_cell.length_a   1.000
_cell.length_b   1.000
_cell.length_c   1.000
_cell.angle_alpha   90.00
_cell.angle_beta   90.00
_cell.angle_gamma   90.00
#
_symmetry.space_group_name_H-M   'P 1'
#
loop_
_entity.id
_entity.type
_entity.pdbx_description
1 polymer ?
#
loop_
_entity_poly.entity_id
_entity_poly.type
_entity_poly.pdbx_seq_one_letter_code
_entity_poly.pdbx_strand_id
1 'polypeptide(L)'
;VNDFPEARNPAFILTIDFGSLGIKKSSAQITTLYKKEDLVDRQILAVVNFPKKQIANIKSECLVLGAVDSKDVILLKPENRVQNGTIVS
;
A
#
# COMPACT_ATOMS: atom_id res chain seq x y z
N VAL A 1 -6.81 7.22 -2.65
CA VAL A 1 -5.98 6.43 -3.59
C VAL A 1 -5.88 7.23 -4.86
N ASN A 2 -4.67 7.54 -5.32
CA ASN A 2 -4.45 8.41 -6.49
C ASN A 2 -3.63 7.67 -7.56
N ASP A 3 -3.84 8.03 -8.83
CA ASP A 3 -2.98 7.57 -9.92
C ASP A 3 -1.55 8.08 -9.71
N PHE A 4 -0.57 7.33 -10.21
CA PHE A 4 0.85 7.71 -10.13
C PHE A 4 1.52 7.71 -11.51
N PRO A 5 1.17 8.66 -12.41
CA PRO A 5 1.69 8.68 -13.77
C PRO A 5 3.20 8.94 -13.84
N GLU A 6 3.80 9.56 -12.82
CA GLU A 6 5.25 9.82 -12.77
C GLU A 6 6.06 8.58 -12.37
N ALA A 7 5.42 7.50 -11.94
CA ALA A 7 6.11 6.25 -11.65
C ALA A 7 6.56 5.56 -12.96
N ARG A 8 7.78 5.02 -12.95
CA ARG A 8 8.32 4.28 -14.10
C ARG A 8 7.44 3.09 -14.51
N ASN A 9 6.88 2.40 -13.52
CA ASN A 9 5.92 1.31 -13.72
C ASN A 9 4.55 1.77 -13.22
N PRO A 10 3.44 1.33 -13.85
CA PRO A 10 2.09 1.64 -13.39
C PRO A 10 1.92 1.36 -11.89
N ALA A 11 1.51 2.39 -11.15
CA ALA A 11 1.38 2.34 -9.71
C ALA A 11 0.27 3.28 -9.23
N PHE A 12 -0.16 3.06 -7.99
CA PHE A 12 -0.98 4.01 -7.23
C PHE A 12 -0.18 4.63 -6.10
N ILE A 13 -0.53 5.87 -5.76
CA ILE A 13 -0.20 6.49 -4.47
C ILE A 13 -1.31 6.13 -3.49
N LEU A 14 -0.95 5.34 -2.49
CA LEU A 14 -1.82 4.98 -1.37
C LEU A 14 -1.57 5.94 -0.22
N THR A 15 -2.66 6.38 0.43
CA THR A 15 -2.64 7.07 1.72
C THR A 15 -3.37 6.17 2.69
N ILE A 16 -2.65 5.67 3.68
CA ILE A 16 -3.08 4.56 4.52
C ILE A 16 -3.07 5.02 5.98
N ASP A 17 -4.17 4.80 6.68
CA ASP A 17 -4.29 5.05 8.11
C ASP A 17 -3.82 3.82 8.91
N PHE A 18 -2.76 4.01 9.71
CA PHE A 18 -2.24 3.00 10.63
C PHE A 18 -2.59 3.30 12.09
N GLY A 19 -3.69 4.03 12.35
CA GLY A 19 -4.17 4.35 13.69
C GLY A 19 -3.18 5.21 14.46
N SER A 20 -2.73 4.73 15.63
CA SER A 20 -1.76 5.45 16.47
C SER A 20 -0.39 5.66 15.80
N LEU A 21 -0.07 4.91 14.75
CA LEU A 21 1.15 5.06 13.95
C LEU A 21 1.05 6.15 12.88
N GLY A 22 -0.12 6.79 12.77
CA GLY A 22 -0.42 7.89 11.87
C GLY A 22 -0.74 7.46 10.44
N ILE A 23 -0.90 8.45 9.58
CA ILE A 23 -1.17 8.28 8.15
C ILE A 23 0.16 8.21 7.40
N LYS A 24 0.31 7.22 6.51
CA LYS A 24 1.52 7.01 5.70
C LYS A 24 1.21 6.94 4.22
N LYS A 25 2.16 7.39 3.40
CA LYS A 25 2.09 7.24 1.94
C LYS A 25 2.89 6.04 1.45
N SER A 26 2.37 5.35 0.44
CA SER A 26 3.06 4.26 -0.25
C SER A 26 2.88 4.36 -1.76
N SER A 27 3.91 4.03 -2.52
CA SER A 27 3.77 3.69 -3.95
C SER A 27 3.55 2.19 -4.09
N ALA A 28 2.50 1.76 -4.78
CA ALA A 28 2.19 0.33 -4.96
C ALA A 28 1.91 -0.01 -6.44
N GLN A 29 2.68 -0.94 -7.00
CA GLN A 29 2.54 -1.43 -8.38
C GLN A 29 1.48 -2.54 -8.45
N ILE A 30 0.23 -2.16 -8.20
CA ILE A 30 -0.90 -3.10 -8.03
C ILE A 30 -2.02 -2.86 -9.06
N THR A 31 -1.73 -2.08 -10.10
CA THR A 31 -2.72 -1.63 -11.10
C THR A 31 -3.20 -2.75 -12.02
N THR A 32 -2.55 -3.92 -12.02
CA THR A 32 -2.96 -5.05 -12.86
C THR A 32 -4.22 -5.74 -12.34
N LEU A 33 -4.36 -5.85 -11.01
CA LEU A 33 -5.46 -6.55 -10.36
C LEU A 33 -6.47 -5.65 -9.63
N TYR A 34 -6.12 -4.38 -9.39
CA TYR A 34 -6.95 -3.48 -8.59
C TYR A 34 -7.24 -2.18 -9.32
N LYS A 35 -8.48 -1.72 -9.21
CA LYS A 35 -8.89 -0.35 -9.49
C LYS A 35 -8.85 0.47 -8.20
N LYS A 36 -8.89 1.80 -8.35
CA LYS A 36 -8.88 2.72 -7.19
C LYS A 36 -10.04 2.45 -6.23
N GLU A 37 -11.21 2.15 -6.78
CA GLU A 37 -12.44 1.82 -6.06
C GLU A 37 -12.31 0.54 -5.20
N ASP A 38 -11.56 -0.47 -5.65
CA ASP A 38 -11.32 -1.71 -4.89
C ASP A 38 -10.42 -1.51 -3.65
N LEU A 39 -9.73 -0.37 -3.59
CA LEU A 39 -8.70 -0.05 -2.62
C LEU A 39 -9.18 0.93 -1.54
N VAL A 40 -10.28 1.62 -1.77
CA VAL A 40 -10.90 2.49 -0.76
C VAL A 40 -11.44 1.60 0.37
N ASP A 41 -11.18 2.00 1.63
CA ASP A 41 -11.58 1.29 2.85
C ASP A 41 -11.10 -0.16 3.01
N ARG A 42 -10.21 -0.62 2.11
CA ARG A 42 -9.59 -1.95 2.18
C ARG A 42 -8.50 -1.98 3.24
N GLN A 43 -8.54 -2.98 4.13
CA GLN A 43 -7.42 -3.26 5.03
C GLN A 43 -6.29 -3.98 4.30
N ILE A 44 -5.07 -3.58 4.62
CA ILE A 44 -3.84 -4.11 4.03
C ILE A 44 -2.84 -4.46 5.14
N LEU A 45 -1.80 -5.22 4.79
CA LEU A 45 -0.61 -5.38 5.62
C LEU A 45 0.53 -4.52 5.07
N ALA A 46 1.34 -3.93 5.94
CA ALA A 46 2.52 -3.18 5.52
C ALA A 46 3.64 -3.23 6.55
N VAL A 47 4.88 -3.17 6.07
CA VAL A 47 6.06 -2.89 6.90
C VAL A 47 6.23 -1.38 7.00
N VAL A 48 6.19 -0.85 8.22
CA VAL A 48 6.10 0.61 8.48
C VAL A 48 7.37 1.22 9.07
N ASN A 49 8.38 0.40 9.37
CA ASN A 49 9.65 0.82 10.01
C ASN A 49 10.82 0.92 9.02
N PHE A 50 10.58 0.76 7.71
CA PHE A 50 11.63 0.97 6.72
C PHE A 50 11.96 2.46 6.55
N PRO A 51 13.24 2.78 6.22
CA PRO A 51 13.61 4.13 5.82
C PRO A 51 12.73 4.62 4.66
N LYS A 52 12.39 5.90 4.67
CA LYS A 52 11.59 6.49 3.59
C LYS A 52 12.34 6.35 2.26
N LYS A 53 11.67 5.82 1.24
CA LYS A 53 12.23 5.64 -0.10
C LYS A 53 11.68 6.71 -1.04
N GLN A 54 12.56 7.46 -1.69
CA GLN A 54 12.15 8.39 -2.76
C GLN A 54 11.73 7.59 -4.00
N ILE A 55 10.54 7.84 -4.52
CA ILE A 55 10.01 7.25 -5.76
C ILE A 55 9.41 8.40 -6.57
N ALA A 56 10.03 8.73 -7.71
CA ALA A 56 9.70 9.93 -8.49
C ALA A 56 9.55 11.17 -7.59
N ASN A 57 8.35 11.76 -7.51
CA ASN A 57 8.03 12.94 -6.72
C ASN A 57 7.46 12.65 -5.31
N ILE A 58 7.36 11.38 -4.88
CA ILE A 58 6.85 11.02 -3.54
C ILE A 58 7.93 10.37 -2.66
N LYS A 59 7.76 10.49 -1.35
CA LYS A 59 8.47 9.68 -0.35
C LYS A 59 7.55 8.55 0.11
N SER A 60 7.87 7.31 -0.24
CA SER A 60 7.19 6.11 0.27
C SER A 60 7.66 5.85 1.70
N GLU A 61 6.70 5.71 2.62
CA GLU A 61 6.94 5.64 4.07
C GLU A 61 6.65 4.26 4.65
N CYS A 62 6.06 3.36 3.85
CA CYS A 62 5.86 1.97 4.18
C CYS A 62 5.96 1.10 2.92
N LEU A 63 6.06 -0.21 3.12
CA LEU A 63 5.96 -1.22 2.08
C LEU A 63 4.66 -2.00 2.27
N VAL A 64 3.69 -1.82 1.38
CA VAL A 64 2.46 -2.63 1.36
C VAL A 64 2.80 -4.05 0.90
N LEU A 65 2.28 -5.05 1.61
CA LEU A 65 2.56 -6.46 1.38
C LEU A 65 1.53 -7.11 0.46
N GLY A 66 2.03 -7.94 -0.46
CA GLY A 66 1.22 -8.75 -1.37
C GLY A 66 1.99 -10.00 -1.78
N ALA A 67 1.26 -11.07 -2.11
CA ALA A 67 1.83 -12.22 -2.80
C ALA A 67 2.07 -11.86 -4.27
N VAL A 68 3.25 -12.20 -4.79
CA VAL A 68 3.61 -11.89 -6.18
C VAL A 68 3.42 -13.13 -7.04
N ASP A 69 2.61 -12.99 -8.10
CA ASP A 69 2.50 -13.96 -9.18
C ASP A 69 2.86 -13.28 -10.50
N SER A 70 4.07 -13.53 -10.99
CA SER A 70 4.56 -12.94 -12.23
C SER A 70 4.58 -11.39 -12.20
N LYS A 71 3.60 -10.74 -12.83
CA LYS A 71 3.43 -9.26 -12.81
C LYS A 71 2.33 -8.81 -11.85
N ASP A 72 1.57 -9.75 -11.33
CA ASP A 72 0.44 -9.51 -10.46
C ASP A 72 0.88 -9.53 -9.01
N VAL A 73 0.28 -8.61 -8.23
CA VAL A 73 0.51 -8.50 -6.81
C VAL A 73 -0.84 -8.62 -6.13
N ILE A 74 -1.07 -9.71 -5.40
CA ILE A 74 -2.30 -9.95 -4.64
C ILE A 74 -2.11 -9.38 -3.23
N LEU A 75 -2.83 -8.32 -2.90
CA LEU A 75 -2.75 -7.65 -1.59
C LEU A 75 -3.17 -8.60 -0.45
N LEU A 76 -2.31 -8.70 0.56
CA LEU A 76 -2.64 -9.37 1.81
C LEU A 76 -3.56 -8.49 2.65
N LYS A 77 -4.51 -9.13 3.33
CA LYS A 77 -5.42 -8.51 4.28
C LYS A 77 -5.64 -9.45 5.48
N PRO A 78 -5.99 -8.94 6.67
CA PRO A 78 -6.52 -9.81 7.71
C PRO A 78 -7.83 -10.45 7.22
N GLU A 79 -8.11 -11.67 7.69
CA GLU A 79 -9.35 -12.38 7.36
C GLU A 79 -10.58 -11.61 7.89
N ASN A 80 -10.50 -11.19 9.16
CA ASN A 80 -11.51 -10.38 9.83
C ASN A 80 -11.08 -8.91 9.91
N ARG A 81 -12.06 -8.00 10.02
CA ARG A 81 -11.76 -6.59 10.24
C ARG A 81 -11.12 -6.38 11.61
N VAL A 82 -10.01 -5.65 11.66
CA VAL A 82 -9.29 -5.32 12.90
C VAL A 82 -9.08 -3.81 13.03
N GLN A 83 -8.59 -3.35 14.18
CA GLN A 83 -8.24 -1.94 14.35
C GLN A 83 -7.05 -1.56 13.46
N ASN A 84 -7.07 -0.35 12.88
CA ASN A 84 -5.91 0.17 12.15
C ASN A 84 -4.69 0.28 13.08
N GLY A 85 -3.53 -0.15 12.59
CA GLY A 85 -2.30 -0.22 13.39
C GLY A 85 -2.13 -1.49 14.23
N THR A 86 -3.03 -2.47 14.10
CA THR A 86 -2.83 -3.80 14.72
C THR A 86 -1.54 -4.43 14.24
N ILE A 87 -0.75 -4.95 15.18
CA ILE A 87 0.55 -5.60 14.91
C ILE A 87 0.29 -6.98 14.29
N VAL A 88 1.08 -7.30 13.26
CA VAL A 88 1.13 -8.65 12.66
C VAL A 88 2.25 -9.42 13.36
N SER A 89 1.95 -10.65 13.79
CA SER A 89 2.88 -11.57 14.45
C SER A 89 3.21 -12.77 13.58
#